data_AF-A0A1H4LC75-F1
#
_entry.id   AF-A0A1H4LC75-F1
#
_cell.length_a   1.000
_cell.length_b   1.000
_cell.length_c   1.000
_cell.angle_alpha   90.00
_cell.angle_beta   90.00
_cell.angle_gamma   90.00
#
_symmetry.space_group_name_H-M   'P 1'
#
loop_
_entity.id
_entity.type
_entity.pdbx_description
1 polymer ?
#
loop_
_entity_poly.entity_id
_entity_poly.type
_entity_poly.pdbx_seq_one_letter_code
_entity_poly.pdbx_strand_id
1 'polypeptide(L)'
;MPEDEQSDTEPRSFLTCATEVARLLGVEDVAVEPSDRHARLLAHAVRKPLLERASLPEELFAPLMAASVYDPDPSFCRWFVEPAVYAFGRRRVMAALVDHLRTGTDVERAGAVRAWYCAHVPLHADRSPAYGSGGVRDPALDEVGDVKDAWLEASMRVFADATDLRMRHRVLLGLPTSRAAYPPRLHDLLGSTLAAAQAHPDQHIRRWAAAADHDAA
;
A
#
# COMPACT_ATOMS: atom_id res chain seq x y z
N MET A 1 -0.74 -5.67 43.06
CA MET A 1 -1.21 -6.13 41.74
C MET A 1 -1.49 -4.88 40.95
N PRO A 2 -0.64 -4.50 39.99
CA PRO A 2 -0.90 -3.34 39.16
C PRO A 2 -2.07 -3.68 38.22
N GLU A 3 -2.98 -2.73 38.07
CA GLU A 3 -4.09 -2.78 37.13
C GLU A 3 -3.51 -2.65 35.72
N ASP A 4 -3.80 -3.63 34.86
CA ASP A 4 -3.51 -3.55 33.44
C ASP A 4 -4.34 -2.40 32.85
N GLU A 5 -3.67 -1.27 32.56
CA GLU A 5 -4.19 -0.25 31.66
C GLU A 5 -4.36 -0.90 30.28
N GLN A 6 -5.53 -1.46 30.03
CA GLN A 6 -6.02 -1.72 28.69
C GLN A 6 -6.12 -0.38 27.99
N SER A 7 -5.05 -0.04 27.26
CA SER A 7 -5.02 1.01 26.24
C SER A 7 -6.07 0.68 25.19
N ASP A 8 -7.31 1.07 25.48
CA ASP A 8 -8.49 0.97 24.63
C ASP A 8 -8.31 1.96 23.47
N THR A 9 -7.41 1.59 22.56
CA THR A 9 -7.04 2.39 21.41
C THR A 9 -8.13 2.12 20.38
N GLU A 10 -9.03 3.09 20.20
CA GLU A 10 -10.07 2.98 19.17
C GLU A 10 -9.47 2.50 17.85
N PRO A 11 -10.13 1.55 17.15
CA PRO A 11 -9.61 1.03 15.90
C PRO A 11 -9.46 2.17 14.88
N ARG A 12 -8.27 2.28 14.28
CA ARG A 12 -8.01 3.28 13.25
C ARG A 12 -9.04 3.16 12.12
N SER A 13 -9.55 4.30 11.68
CA SER A 13 -10.45 4.44 10.54
C SER A 13 -9.84 5.39 9.50
N PHE A 14 -10.41 5.40 8.29
CA PHE A 14 -10.00 6.37 7.28
C PHE A 14 -10.15 7.82 7.77
N LEU A 15 -11.25 8.12 8.46
CA LEU A 15 -11.51 9.45 9.00
C LEU A 15 -10.43 9.87 10.00
N THR A 16 -10.06 9.00 10.94
CA THR A 16 -9.03 9.31 11.93
C THR A 16 -7.68 9.56 11.26
N CYS A 17 -7.32 8.77 10.24
CA CYS A 17 -6.08 8.95 9.50
C CYS A 17 -6.06 10.25 8.68
N ALA A 18 -7.16 10.57 7.98
CA ALA A 18 -7.28 11.81 7.20
C ALA A 18 -7.24 13.05 8.09
N THR A 19 -7.85 12.98 9.28
CA THR A 19 -7.85 14.05 10.28
C THR A 19 -6.45 14.30 10.84
N GLU A 20 -5.69 13.22 11.12
CA GLU A 20 -4.30 13.31 11.59
C GLU A 20 -3.42 14.04 10.57
N VAL A 21 -3.55 13.68 9.28
CA VAL A 21 -2.85 14.36 8.18
C VAL A 21 -3.26 15.84 8.10
N ALA A 22 -4.57 16.14 8.12
CA ALA A 22 -5.06 17.52 8.06
C ALA A 22 -4.53 18.40 9.19
N ARG A 23 -4.52 17.86 10.43
CA ARG A 23 -3.99 18.53 11.62
C ARG A 23 -2.50 18.88 11.46
N LEU A 24 -1.69 17.92 11.01
CA LEU A 24 -0.25 18.13 10.80
C LEU A 24 0.05 19.10 9.66
N LEU A 25 -0.89 19.29 8.72
CA LEU A 25 -0.76 20.26 7.63
C LEU A 25 -1.30 21.65 8.00
N GLY A 26 -1.95 21.80 9.15
CA GLY A 26 -2.64 23.04 9.55
C GLY A 26 -3.90 23.33 8.72
N VAL A 27 -4.52 22.30 8.14
CA VAL A 27 -5.79 22.43 7.42
C VAL A 27 -6.92 22.39 8.45
N GLU A 28 -7.69 23.48 8.57
CA GLU A 28 -8.80 23.57 9.51
C GLU A 28 -9.87 22.52 9.20
N ASP A 29 -10.22 21.76 10.24
CA ASP A 29 -11.36 20.86 10.19
C ASP A 29 -12.63 21.69 10.41
N VAL A 30 -13.42 21.86 9.35
CA VAL A 30 -14.74 22.50 9.50
C VAL A 30 -15.60 21.50 10.25
N ALA A 31 -16.12 21.91 11.42
CA ALA A 31 -16.95 21.06 12.29
C ALA A 31 -18.15 20.49 11.52
N VAL A 32 -17.98 19.28 11.01
CA VAL A 32 -18.97 18.48 10.30
C VAL A 32 -19.07 17.16 11.07
N GLU A 33 -20.29 16.65 11.22
CA GLU A 33 -20.53 15.35 11.83
C GLU A 33 -19.63 14.27 11.19
N PRO A 34 -18.92 13.45 12.01
CA PRO A 34 -18.07 12.37 11.55
C PRO A 34 -18.80 11.48 10.54
N SER A 35 -18.32 11.47 9.29
CA SER A 35 -18.91 10.68 8.21
C SER A 35 -17.88 10.35 7.14
N ASP A 36 -18.15 9.34 6.31
CA ASP A 36 -17.30 9.01 5.16
C ASP A 36 -17.14 10.20 4.20
N ARG A 37 -18.21 11.01 4.07
CA ARG A 37 -18.18 12.25 3.30
C ARG A 37 -17.20 13.25 3.90
N HIS A 38 -17.18 13.37 5.24
CA HIS A 38 -16.24 14.24 5.95
C HIS A 38 -14.78 13.81 5.71
N ALA A 39 -14.49 12.51 5.86
CA ALA A 39 -13.16 11.97 5.61
C ALA A 39 -12.69 12.26 4.17
N ARG A 40 -13.59 12.16 3.18
CA ARG A 40 -13.28 12.46 1.79
C ARG A 40 -13.05 13.96 1.53
N LEU A 41 -13.79 14.84 2.21
CA LEU A 41 -13.58 16.30 2.12
C LEU A 41 -12.21 16.69 2.69
N LEU A 42 -11.84 16.13 3.85
CA LEU A 42 -10.50 16.30 4.43
C LEU A 42 -9.41 15.79 3.48
N ALA A 43 -9.56 14.57 2.96
CA ALA A 43 -8.63 13.99 1.98
C ALA A 43 -8.45 14.88 0.74
N HIS A 44 -9.53 15.46 0.24
CA HIS A 44 -9.47 16.41 -0.88
C HIS A 44 -8.74 17.70 -0.49
N ALA A 45 -9.03 18.27 0.68
CA ALA A 45 -8.45 19.51 1.16
C ALA A 45 -6.93 19.42 1.39
N VAL A 46 -6.43 18.27 1.87
CA VAL A 46 -4.99 18.07 2.15
C VAL A 46 -4.17 17.75 0.90
N ARG A 47 -4.79 17.26 -0.17
CA ARG A 47 -4.09 16.79 -1.38
C ARG A 47 -3.19 17.85 -2.00
N LYS A 48 -3.72 19.05 -2.23
CA LYS A 48 -2.97 20.15 -2.86
C LYS A 48 -1.82 20.63 -1.96
N PRO A 49 -2.04 20.95 -0.66
CA PRO A 49 -0.95 21.28 0.27
C PRO A 49 0.17 20.25 0.34
N LEU A 50 -0.14 18.96 0.23
CA LEU A 50 0.87 17.90 0.22
C LEU A 50 1.76 17.93 -1.03
N LEU A 51 1.19 18.18 -2.21
CA LEU A 51 1.92 18.16 -3.49
C LEU A 51 2.71 19.45 -3.76
N GLU A 52 2.25 20.59 -3.23
CA GLU A 52 2.90 21.89 -3.43
C GLU A 52 4.21 22.05 -2.61
N ARG A 53 4.51 21.09 -1.74
CA ARG A 53 5.73 21.12 -0.91
C ARG A 53 6.83 20.29 -1.55
N ALA A 54 8.05 20.85 -1.58
CA ALA A 54 9.24 20.15 -2.05
C ALA A 54 9.67 19.01 -1.09
N SER A 55 9.41 19.20 0.20
CA SER A 55 9.65 18.21 1.25
C SER A 55 8.52 18.25 2.26
N LEU A 56 8.31 17.12 2.94
CA LEU A 56 7.36 17.00 4.03
C LEU A 56 8.11 16.70 5.34
N PRO A 57 7.63 17.21 6.48
CA PRO A 57 8.11 16.78 7.79
C PRO A 57 8.07 15.26 7.95
N GLU A 58 9.06 14.69 8.62
CA GLU A 58 9.19 13.25 8.84
C GLU A 58 7.97 12.66 9.58
N GLU A 59 7.36 13.46 10.47
CA GLU A 59 6.18 13.12 11.26
C GLU A 59 4.94 12.86 10.39
N LEU A 60 4.92 13.33 9.13
CA LEU A 60 3.83 13.06 8.19
C LEU A 60 3.93 11.69 7.53
N PHE A 61 5.08 11.01 7.57
CA PHE A 61 5.24 9.74 6.86
C PHE A 61 4.24 8.68 7.35
N ALA A 62 4.21 8.40 8.65
CA ALA A 62 3.33 7.37 9.20
C ALA A 62 1.82 7.71 9.03
N PRO A 63 1.35 8.95 9.30
CA PRO A 63 -0.03 9.36 9.03
C PRO A 63 -0.42 9.25 7.55
N LEU A 64 0.48 9.58 6.62
CA LEU A 64 0.23 9.43 5.18
C LEU A 64 0.11 7.96 4.77
N MET A 65 0.97 7.09 5.29
CA MET A 65 0.88 5.66 5.04
C MET A 65 -0.42 5.09 5.62
N ALA A 66 -0.79 5.48 6.84
CA ALA A 66 -2.05 5.07 7.46
C ALA A 66 -3.26 5.55 6.64
N ALA A 67 -3.30 6.82 6.21
CA ALA A 67 -4.38 7.34 5.38
C ALA A 67 -4.46 6.59 4.03
N SER A 68 -3.33 6.25 3.43
CA SER A 68 -3.25 5.47 2.19
C SER A 68 -3.84 4.06 2.34
N VAL A 69 -3.51 3.38 3.45
CA VAL A 69 -3.92 2.00 3.72
C VAL A 69 -5.41 1.93 4.12
N TYR A 70 -5.87 2.85 4.96
CA TYR A 70 -7.23 2.83 5.47
C TYR A 70 -8.25 3.45 4.50
N ASP A 71 -7.83 4.13 3.42
CA ASP A 71 -8.76 4.64 2.40
C ASP A 71 -9.54 3.48 1.75
N PRO A 72 -10.89 3.47 1.87
CA PRO A 72 -11.71 2.39 1.32
C PRO A 72 -11.76 2.41 -0.21
N ASP A 73 -11.43 3.54 -0.85
CA ASP A 73 -11.54 3.71 -2.30
C ASP A 73 -10.19 3.47 -3.01
N PRO A 74 -10.10 2.47 -3.92
CA PRO A 74 -8.86 2.15 -4.63
C PRO A 74 -8.36 3.30 -5.52
N SER A 75 -9.24 4.19 -5.98
CA SER A 75 -8.87 5.29 -6.87
C SER A 75 -8.37 6.52 -6.09
N PHE A 76 -8.83 6.70 -4.84
CA PHE A 76 -8.48 7.87 -4.04
C PHE A 76 -7.36 7.64 -3.02
N CYS A 77 -6.99 6.40 -2.69
CA CYS A 77 -5.79 6.14 -1.88
C CYS A 77 -4.52 6.78 -2.49
N ARG A 78 -4.51 6.97 -3.82
CA ARG A 78 -3.47 7.73 -4.54
C ARG A 78 -3.25 9.13 -3.98
N TRP A 79 -4.26 9.80 -3.44
CA TRP A 79 -4.13 11.17 -2.91
C TRP A 79 -3.16 11.29 -1.74
N PHE A 80 -2.86 10.17 -1.07
CA PHE A 80 -1.87 10.09 0.01
C PHE A 80 -0.60 9.38 -0.46
N VAL A 81 -0.72 8.31 -1.27
CA VAL A 81 0.43 7.57 -1.79
C VAL A 81 1.31 8.44 -2.69
N GLU A 82 0.71 9.18 -3.62
CA GLU A 82 1.44 10.03 -4.56
C GLU A 82 2.32 11.06 -3.83
N PRO A 83 1.80 11.94 -2.95
CA PRO A 83 2.66 12.87 -2.22
C PRO A 83 3.68 12.16 -1.31
N ALA A 84 3.36 10.98 -0.76
CA ALA A 84 4.34 10.22 0.01
C ALA A 84 5.52 9.73 -0.86
N VAL A 85 5.27 9.26 -2.08
CA VAL A 85 6.34 8.86 -3.02
C VAL A 85 7.20 10.08 -3.39
N TYR A 86 6.54 11.22 -3.68
CA TYR A 86 7.21 12.47 -3.99
C TYR A 86 8.16 12.89 -2.85
N ALA A 87 7.66 12.95 -1.62
CA ALA A 87 8.40 13.48 -0.48
C ALA A 87 9.41 12.49 0.14
N PHE A 88 9.10 11.20 0.22
CA PHE A 88 9.85 10.24 1.06
C PHE A 88 10.57 9.13 0.31
N GLY A 89 10.42 9.02 -1.01
CA GLY A 89 11.01 7.91 -1.76
C GLY A 89 10.00 6.82 -2.09
N ARG A 90 9.97 6.37 -3.35
CA ARG A 90 9.17 5.21 -3.74
C ARG A 90 9.59 3.97 -2.97
N ARG A 91 10.89 3.78 -2.78
CA ARG A 91 11.48 2.68 -2.02
C ARG A 91 10.91 2.58 -0.62
N ARG A 92 10.89 3.70 0.11
CA ARG A 92 10.41 3.76 1.49
C ARG A 92 8.90 3.51 1.59
N VAL A 93 8.12 4.13 0.70
CA VAL A 93 6.66 3.91 0.64
C VAL A 93 6.34 2.45 0.37
N MET A 94 6.98 1.85 -0.64
CA MET A 94 6.74 0.45 -1.00
C MET A 94 7.19 -0.51 0.12
N ALA A 95 8.29 -0.21 0.82
CA ALA A 95 8.73 -1.00 1.97
C ALA A 95 7.68 -0.98 3.11
N ALA A 96 7.12 0.19 3.43
CA ALA A 96 6.05 0.28 4.42
C ALA A 96 4.79 -0.49 4.02
N LEU A 97 4.45 -0.53 2.72
CA LEU A 97 3.34 -1.35 2.22
C LEU A 97 3.61 -2.86 2.34
N VAL A 98 4.86 -3.29 2.12
CA VAL A 98 5.28 -4.67 2.37
C VAL A 98 5.09 -5.02 3.85
N ASP A 99 5.45 -4.12 4.76
CA ASP A 99 5.28 -4.34 6.20
C ASP A 99 3.80 -4.46 6.57
N HIS A 100 2.94 -3.57 6.08
CA HIS A 100 1.47 -3.70 6.26
C HIS A 100 0.92 -5.01 5.69
N LEU A 101 1.44 -5.50 4.56
CA LEU A 101 1.02 -6.79 4.01
C LEU A 101 1.43 -7.97 4.91
N ARG A 102 2.63 -7.91 5.51
CA ARG A 102 3.16 -8.96 6.38
C ARG A 102 2.45 -9.01 7.73
N THR A 103 2.40 -7.87 8.43
CA THR A 103 2.03 -7.82 9.84
C THR A 103 0.64 -7.22 10.10
N GLY A 104 0.05 -6.57 9.10
CA GLY A 104 -1.23 -5.89 9.25
C GLY A 104 -2.42 -6.83 9.41
N THR A 105 -3.49 -6.25 9.94
CA THR A 105 -4.84 -6.84 9.93
C THR A 105 -5.35 -7.05 8.50
N ASP A 106 -6.42 -7.82 8.31
CA ASP A 106 -7.01 -8.03 6.98
C ASP A 106 -7.43 -6.71 6.29
N VAL A 107 -7.88 -5.72 7.08
CA VAL A 107 -8.19 -4.37 6.59
C VAL A 107 -6.94 -3.68 6.06
N GLU A 108 -5.85 -3.74 6.82
CA GLU A 108 -4.57 -3.12 6.45
C GLU A 108 -3.93 -3.82 5.26
N ARG A 109 -3.96 -5.15 5.21
CA ARG A 109 -3.48 -5.94 4.07
C ARG A 109 -4.25 -5.59 2.80
N ALA A 110 -5.57 -5.54 2.89
CA ALA A 110 -6.42 -5.12 1.79
C ALA A 110 -6.11 -3.69 1.32
N GLY A 111 -5.87 -2.79 2.27
CA GLY A 111 -5.42 -1.42 2.04
C GLY A 111 -4.09 -1.34 1.33
N ALA A 112 -3.11 -2.09 1.82
CA ALA A 112 -1.77 -2.16 1.27
C ALA A 112 -1.78 -2.63 -0.19
N VAL A 113 -2.60 -3.63 -0.53
CA VAL A 113 -2.75 -4.09 -1.92
C VAL A 113 -3.30 -2.97 -2.84
N ARG A 114 -4.27 -2.18 -2.38
CA ARG A 114 -4.78 -1.03 -3.15
C ARG A 114 -3.70 0.04 -3.33
N ALA A 115 -3.05 0.42 -2.23
CA ALA A 115 -2.02 1.44 -2.22
C ALA A 115 -0.77 1.04 -3.04
N TRP A 116 -0.44 -0.24 -3.10
CA TRP A 116 0.69 -0.77 -3.88
C TRP A 116 0.58 -0.46 -5.37
N TYR A 117 -0.63 -0.56 -5.93
CA TYR A 117 -0.88 -0.16 -7.31
C TYR A 117 -0.60 1.33 -7.52
N CYS A 118 -1.08 2.19 -6.61
CA CYS A 118 -0.81 3.63 -6.67
C CYS A 118 0.66 3.99 -6.43
N ALA A 119 1.43 3.14 -5.72
CA ALA A 119 2.85 3.36 -5.49
C ALA A 119 3.71 3.17 -6.75
N HIS A 120 3.11 2.79 -7.89
CA HIS A 120 3.80 2.68 -9.19
C HIS A 120 3.56 3.89 -10.11
N VAL A 121 2.81 4.92 -9.68
CA VAL A 121 2.52 6.07 -10.53
C VAL A 121 3.81 6.75 -11.04
N PRO A 122 3.85 7.15 -12.33
CA PRO A 122 4.96 7.93 -12.86
C PRO A 122 5.11 9.24 -12.10
N LEU A 123 6.37 9.65 -11.91
CA LEU A 123 6.70 10.92 -11.27
C LEU A 123 6.90 11.96 -12.36
N HIS A 124 6.18 13.07 -12.23
CA HIS A 124 6.21 14.20 -13.13
C HIS A 124 6.77 15.45 -12.45
N ALA A 125 7.60 16.19 -13.20
CA ALA A 125 8.27 17.41 -12.76
C ALA A 125 7.30 18.57 -12.45
N ASP A 126 6.16 18.62 -13.13
CA ASP A 126 5.13 19.65 -12.98
C ASP A 126 4.22 19.45 -11.75
N ARG A 127 4.35 18.32 -11.06
CA ARG A 127 3.46 17.91 -9.95
C ARG A 127 4.01 18.17 -8.56
N SER A 128 5.34 18.32 -8.44
CA SER A 128 5.99 18.65 -7.17
C SER A 128 7.27 19.43 -7.45
N PRO A 129 7.55 20.50 -6.67
CA PRO A 129 8.80 21.24 -6.80
C PRO A 129 10.06 20.37 -6.62
N ALA A 130 9.96 19.23 -5.91
CA ALA A 130 11.06 18.28 -5.73
C ALA A 130 11.61 17.70 -7.06
N TYR A 131 10.81 17.72 -8.12
CA TYR A 131 11.15 17.18 -9.44
C TYR A 131 11.23 18.27 -10.53
N GLY A 132 11.12 19.54 -10.14
CA GLY A 132 11.25 20.67 -11.06
C GLY A 132 12.68 20.82 -11.61
N SER A 133 12.86 21.73 -12.58
CA SER A 133 14.17 22.06 -13.15
C SER A 133 15.09 22.65 -12.08
N GLY A 134 15.89 21.80 -11.43
CA GLY A 134 16.72 22.11 -10.27
C GLY A 134 16.66 21.07 -9.15
N GLY A 135 15.71 20.13 -9.20
CA GLY A 135 15.62 19.01 -8.28
C GLY A 135 16.74 18.00 -8.49
N VAL A 136 17.59 17.79 -7.49
CA VAL A 136 18.60 16.73 -7.46
C VAL A 136 18.06 15.62 -6.55
N ARG A 137 17.09 14.84 -7.07
CA ARG A 137 16.62 13.67 -6.33
C ARG A 137 17.64 12.54 -6.46
N ASP A 138 18.00 11.96 -5.33
CA ASP A 138 18.80 10.75 -5.29
C ASP A 138 18.03 9.57 -5.93
N PRO A 139 18.52 8.98 -7.03
CA PRO A 139 17.90 7.83 -7.66
C PRO A 139 17.70 6.64 -6.71
N ALA A 140 18.54 6.50 -5.68
CA ALA A 140 18.44 5.42 -4.69
C ALA A 140 17.10 5.43 -3.94
N LEU A 141 16.42 6.59 -3.85
CA LEU A 141 15.09 6.70 -3.26
C LEU A 141 14.01 5.97 -4.06
N ASP A 142 14.26 5.66 -5.33
CA ASP A 142 13.31 5.00 -6.23
C ASP A 142 13.80 3.63 -6.72
N GLU A 143 14.93 3.13 -6.20
CA GLU A 143 15.38 1.75 -6.41
C GLU A 143 14.55 0.76 -5.57
N VAL A 144 13.77 -0.08 -6.27
CA VAL A 144 12.72 -0.91 -5.64
C VAL A 144 12.84 -2.41 -5.93
N GLY A 145 13.95 -2.89 -6.50
CA GLY A 145 14.08 -4.28 -6.95
C GLY A 145 13.87 -5.31 -5.83
N ASP A 146 14.63 -5.17 -4.75
CA ASP A 146 14.50 -5.99 -3.54
C ASP A 146 13.13 -5.81 -2.83
N VAL A 147 12.57 -4.60 -2.83
CA VAL A 147 11.24 -4.33 -2.25
C VAL A 147 10.13 -5.02 -3.05
N LYS A 148 10.25 -5.07 -4.38
CA LYS A 148 9.33 -5.84 -5.24
C LYS A 148 9.44 -7.33 -4.97
N ASP A 149 10.65 -7.87 -4.84
CA ASP A 149 10.82 -9.27 -4.46
C ASP A 149 10.19 -9.57 -3.09
N ALA A 150 10.38 -8.69 -2.12
CA ALA A 150 9.79 -8.80 -0.78
C ALA A 150 8.26 -8.77 -0.82
N TRP A 151 7.67 -8.00 -1.74
CA TRP A 151 6.23 -7.98 -1.98
C TRP A 151 5.71 -9.28 -2.60
N LEU A 152 6.42 -9.85 -3.58
CA LEU A 152 6.07 -11.15 -4.17
C LEU A 152 6.06 -12.24 -3.10
N GLU A 153 7.12 -12.29 -2.29
CA GLU A 153 7.25 -13.23 -1.17
C GLU A 153 6.12 -13.07 -0.16
N ALA A 154 5.84 -11.83 0.27
CA ALA A 154 4.76 -11.54 1.22
C ALA A 154 3.38 -11.90 0.65
N SER A 155 3.13 -11.60 -0.62
CA SER A 155 1.87 -11.91 -1.30
C SER A 155 1.60 -13.41 -1.38
N MET A 156 2.62 -14.22 -1.71
CA MET A 156 2.51 -15.68 -1.73
C MET A 156 2.28 -16.27 -0.33
N ARG A 157 2.93 -15.72 0.71
CA ARG A 157 2.67 -16.15 2.10
C ARG A 157 1.25 -15.78 2.55
N VAL A 158 0.81 -14.56 2.28
CA VAL A 158 -0.57 -14.15 2.59
C VAL A 158 -1.58 -15.02 1.84
N PHE A 159 -1.31 -15.42 0.60
CA PHE A 159 -2.18 -16.36 -0.12
C PHE A 159 -2.31 -17.71 0.62
N ALA A 160 -1.20 -18.26 1.11
CA ALA A 160 -1.18 -19.52 1.85
C ALA A 160 -1.93 -19.42 3.19
N ASP A 161 -1.73 -18.32 3.91
CA ASP A 161 -2.24 -18.14 5.27
C ASP A 161 -3.68 -17.61 5.34
N ALA A 162 -4.11 -16.81 4.35
CA ALA A 162 -5.41 -16.15 4.39
C ALA A 162 -6.55 -17.17 4.31
N THR A 163 -7.53 -17.06 5.20
CA THR A 163 -8.79 -17.82 5.14
C THR A 163 -9.87 -17.10 4.33
N ASP A 164 -9.79 -15.77 4.23
CA ASP A 164 -10.70 -14.96 3.41
C ASP A 164 -10.39 -15.13 1.92
N LEU A 165 -11.38 -15.64 1.17
CA LEU A 165 -11.30 -15.82 -0.27
C LEU A 165 -11.04 -14.49 -1.00
N ARG A 166 -11.60 -13.36 -0.51
CA ARG A 166 -11.37 -12.05 -1.13
C ARG A 166 -9.91 -11.63 -0.98
N MET A 167 -9.29 -11.91 0.17
CA MET A 167 -7.89 -11.63 0.38
C MET A 167 -7.01 -12.48 -0.54
N ARG A 168 -7.29 -13.78 -0.69
CA ARG A 168 -6.60 -14.65 -1.67
C ARG A 168 -6.69 -14.09 -3.09
N HIS A 169 -7.89 -13.70 -3.54
CA HIS A 169 -8.06 -13.10 -4.87
C HIS A 169 -7.25 -11.81 -5.03
N ARG A 170 -7.23 -10.94 -4.02
CA ARG A 170 -6.49 -9.67 -4.05
C ARG A 170 -4.98 -9.86 -4.23
N VAL A 171 -4.36 -10.77 -3.48
CA VAL A 171 -2.91 -11.00 -3.63
C VAL A 171 -2.57 -11.67 -4.94
N LEU A 172 -3.38 -12.62 -5.42
CA LEU A 172 -3.14 -13.27 -6.72
C LEU A 172 -3.21 -12.30 -7.88
N LEU A 173 -4.11 -11.30 -7.83
CA LEU A 173 -4.21 -10.28 -8.89
C LEU A 173 -2.91 -9.49 -9.07
N GLY A 174 -2.12 -9.34 -8.00
CA GLY A 174 -0.83 -8.65 -8.02
C GLY A 174 0.37 -9.54 -8.33
N LEU A 175 0.20 -10.86 -8.44
CA LEU A 175 1.28 -11.81 -8.69
C LEU A 175 1.48 -12.04 -10.19
N PRO A 176 2.71 -11.89 -10.73
CA PRO A 176 3.02 -12.26 -12.10
C PRO A 176 2.71 -13.73 -12.39
N THR A 177 2.27 -14.04 -13.61
CA THR A 177 2.08 -15.43 -14.05
C THR A 177 3.37 -16.05 -14.54
N SER A 178 4.30 -15.27 -15.12
CA SER A 178 5.56 -15.81 -15.62
C SER A 178 6.55 -16.12 -14.49
N ARG A 179 7.12 -17.34 -14.49
CA ARG A 179 8.18 -17.76 -13.56
C ARG A 179 9.42 -16.87 -13.64
N ALA A 180 9.73 -16.34 -14.83
CA ALA A 180 10.89 -15.47 -15.04
C ALA A 180 10.78 -14.12 -14.30
N ALA A 181 9.57 -13.71 -13.89
CA ALA A 181 9.35 -12.51 -13.10
C ALA A 181 9.71 -12.69 -11.61
N TYR A 182 10.03 -13.91 -11.18
CA TYR A 182 10.40 -14.22 -9.80
C TYR A 182 11.92 -14.46 -9.69
N PRO A 183 12.58 -13.89 -8.67
CA PRO A 183 13.98 -14.21 -8.41
C PRO A 183 14.13 -15.69 -8.03
N PRO A 184 15.28 -16.34 -8.34
CA PRO A 184 15.46 -17.79 -8.11
C PRO A 184 15.15 -18.26 -6.70
N ARG A 185 15.48 -17.44 -5.68
CA ARG A 185 15.20 -17.75 -4.26
C ARG A 185 13.72 -17.91 -3.91
N LEU A 186 12.81 -17.42 -4.75
CA LEU A 186 11.36 -17.52 -4.55
C LEU A 186 10.71 -18.64 -5.36
N HIS A 187 11.47 -19.39 -6.16
CA HIS A 187 10.92 -20.39 -7.06
C HIS A 187 10.26 -21.57 -6.33
N ASP A 188 10.79 -21.99 -5.18
CA ASP A 188 10.18 -23.06 -4.38
C ASP A 188 8.87 -22.61 -3.72
N LEU A 189 8.83 -21.35 -3.26
CA LEU A 189 7.61 -20.73 -2.72
C LEU A 189 6.54 -20.58 -3.81
N LEU A 190 6.95 -20.19 -5.02
CA LEU A 190 6.07 -20.15 -6.19
C LEU A 190 5.52 -21.54 -6.51
N GLY A 191 6.37 -22.56 -6.56
CA GLY A 191 5.93 -23.95 -6.81
C GLY A 191 4.90 -24.43 -5.79
N SER A 192 5.13 -24.14 -4.51
CA SER A 192 4.20 -24.46 -3.43
C SER A 192 2.87 -23.69 -3.57
N THR A 193 2.94 -22.41 -3.93
CA THR A 193 1.78 -21.55 -4.17
C THR A 193 0.93 -22.05 -5.34
N LEU A 194 1.57 -22.46 -6.45
CA LEU A 194 0.91 -23.03 -7.62
C LEU A 194 0.20 -24.33 -7.29
N ALA A 195 0.86 -25.25 -6.56
CA ALA A 195 0.26 -26.51 -6.16
C ALA A 195 -1.00 -26.29 -5.29
N ALA A 196 -0.91 -25.36 -4.32
CA ALA A 196 -2.05 -24.98 -3.49
C ALA A 196 -3.19 -24.35 -4.31
N ALA A 197 -2.86 -23.48 -5.27
CA ALA A 197 -3.83 -22.82 -6.14
C ALA A 197 -4.52 -23.81 -7.12
N GLN A 198 -3.79 -24.79 -7.66
CA GLN A 198 -4.34 -25.84 -8.53
C GLN A 198 -5.35 -26.74 -7.79
N ALA A 199 -5.06 -27.08 -6.53
CA ALA A 199 -5.94 -27.88 -5.69
C ALA A 199 -7.13 -27.09 -5.10
N HIS A 200 -7.19 -25.78 -5.31
CA HIS A 200 -8.18 -24.91 -4.66
C HIS A 200 -9.60 -25.10 -5.24
N PRO A 201 -10.68 -25.09 -4.43
CA PRO A 201 -12.06 -25.26 -4.91
C PRO A 201 -12.58 -24.08 -5.75
N ASP A 202 -12.04 -22.89 -5.55
CA ASP A 202 -12.38 -21.70 -6.34
C ASP A 202 -11.81 -21.74 -7.77
N GLN A 203 -12.66 -21.50 -8.77
CA GLN A 203 -12.27 -21.57 -10.18
C GLN A 203 -11.31 -20.45 -10.61
N HIS A 204 -11.44 -19.25 -10.05
CA HIS A 204 -10.58 -18.13 -10.42
C HIS A 204 -9.14 -18.37 -9.97
N ILE A 205 -8.96 -18.90 -8.75
CA ILE A 205 -7.64 -19.30 -8.22
C ILE A 205 -7.00 -20.38 -9.10
N ARG A 206 -7.74 -21.41 -9.51
CA ARG A 206 -7.22 -22.45 -10.42
C ARG A 206 -6.81 -21.90 -11.79
N ARG A 207 -7.55 -20.93 -12.33
CA ARG A 207 -7.23 -20.29 -13.62
C ARG A 207 -5.93 -19.50 -13.55
N TRP A 208 -5.68 -18.77 -12.46
CA TRP A 208 -4.41 -18.09 -12.25
C TRP A 208 -3.24 -19.10 -12.25
N ALA A 209 -3.40 -20.23 -11.55
CA ALA A 209 -2.36 -21.25 -11.50
C ALA A 209 -2.09 -21.87 -12.88
N ALA A 210 -3.13 -22.17 -13.65
CA ALA A 210 -2.99 -22.69 -15.01
C ALA A 210 -2.28 -21.70 -15.96
N ALA A 211 -2.56 -20.40 -15.83
CA ALA A 211 -1.88 -19.37 -16.61
C ALA A 211 -0.41 -19.24 -16.24
N ALA A 212 -0.07 -19.41 -14.96
CA ALA A 212 1.30 -19.32 -14.47
C ALA A 212 2.16 -20.55 -14.82
N ASP A 213 1.54 -21.73 -14.91
CA ASP A 213 2.22 -22.99 -15.25
C ASP A 213 2.55 -23.10 -16.75
N HIS A 214 1.76 -22.46 -17.62
CA HIS A 214 1.96 -22.50 -19.07
C HIS A 214 3.24 -21.80 -19.54
N ASP A 215 3.75 -20.84 -18.76
CA ASP A 215 5.01 -20.11 -19.02
C ASP A 215 6.25 -20.85 -18.46
N ALA A 216 6.06 -21.96 -17.73
CA ALA A 216 7.16 -22.74 -17.14
C ALA A 216 7.60 -23.93 -18.03
N ALA A 217 6.85 -24.23 -19.10
CA ALA A 217 7.12 -25.28 -20.08
C ALA A 217 7.85 -24.73 -21.32
#